data_AF-A0A6C8GE59-F1
#
_entry.id   AF-A0A6C8GE59-F1
#
_cell.length_a   1.000
_cell.length_b   1.000
_cell.length_c   1.000
_cell.angle_alpha   90.00
_cell.angle_beta   90.00
_cell.angle_gamma   90.00
#
_symmetry.space_group_name_H-M   'P 1'
#
loop_
_entity.id
_entity.type
_entity.pdbx_description
1 polymer ?
#
loop_
_entity_poly.entity_id
_entity_poly.type
_entity_poly.pdbx_seq_one_letter_code
_entity_poly.pdbx_strand_id
1 'polypeptide(L)'
;PAPMPRQTDTRTVEASEEKFTGFVFKIQANMDPKHRDRVAFMRVVSGKYEKGMKLRQVRTGKDVVISDALTFMAGDRSHVEEAYPGDILGLHNHGTIQIGDTFTQGEMMKFTGIPNFAPELFRRIRLKDPLKQKQLLKGLVQLSEEGAVQVFRPISNNDLIVGAVGVLQFDVVVARLKSEYNVEAIYESVNVATARWVESTDAKKFEEFKRKNETQLALDGGDNLTYIAPTMVNLNLTQERYPDVQFRKTREH
;
A
#
# COMPACT_ATOMS: atom_id res chain seq x y z
N PRO A 1 -4.42 -11.06 25.50
CA PRO A 1 -5.70 -10.29 25.54
C PRO A 1 -6.72 -10.92 24.61
N ALA A 2 -8.00 -10.95 24.99
CA ALA A 2 -9.06 -11.37 24.09
C ALA A 2 -9.11 -10.45 22.84
N PRO A 3 -9.61 -10.93 21.70
CA PRO A 3 -9.84 -10.09 20.52
C PRO A 3 -10.67 -8.86 20.89
N MET A 4 -10.15 -7.68 20.58
CA MET A 4 -10.82 -6.40 20.89
C MET A 4 -11.68 -5.94 19.70
N PRO A 5 -12.74 -5.15 19.96
CA PRO A 5 -13.50 -4.51 18.90
C PRO A 5 -12.61 -3.58 18.06
N ARG A 6 -13.05 -3.33 16.82
CA ARG A 6 -12.32 -2.46 15.90
C ARG A 6 -13.25 -1.48 15.18
N GLN A 7 -12.77 -0.24 15.05
CA GLN A 7 -13.48 0.84 14.38
C GLN A 7 -13.45 0.67 12.86
N THR A 8 -14.56 1.01 12.22
CA THR A 8 -14.67 1.18 10.76
C THR A 8 -15.07 2.60 10.44
N ASP A 9 -15.22 2.91 9.15
CA ASP A 9 -15.77 4.16 8.64
C ASP A 9 -17.26 4.38 8.97
N THR A 10 -17.99 3.33 9.34
CA THR A 10 -19.45 3.38 9.57
C THR A 10 -19.86 3.03 11.01
N ARG A 11 -19.25 2.00 11.60
CA ARG A 11 -19.55 1.52 12.96
C ARG A 11 -18.37 0.81 13.62
N THR A 12 -18.51 0.47 14.89
CA THR A 12 -17.60 -0.47 15.54
C THR A 12 -18.03 -1.91 15.25
N VAL A 13 -17.06 -2.79 14.98
CA VAL A 13 -17.26 -4.23 14.81
C VAL A 13 -16.78 -4.95 16.07
N GLU A 14 -17.68 -5.72 16.67
CA GLU A 14 -17.41 -6.51 17.87
C GLU A 14 -16.91 -7.91 17.49
N ALA A 15 -15.97 -8.44 18.26
CA ALA A 15 -15.38 -9.76 17.98
C ALA A 15 -16.38 -10.92 18.14
N SER A 16 -17.48 -10.70 18.86
CA SER A 16 -18.55 -11.68 19.07
C SER A 16 -19.57 -11.75 17.93
N GLU A 17 -19.48 -10.88 16.91
CA GLU A 17 -20.39 -10.94 15.76
C GLU A 17 -20.22 -12.24 14.98
N GLU A 18 -21.32 -12.81 14.48
CA GLU A 18 -21.31 -14.09 13.75
C GLU A 18 -20.72 -13.97 12.34
N LYS A 19 -20.89 -12.82 11.69
CA LYS A 19 -20.44 -12.61 10.32
C LYS A 19 -18.94 -12.39 10.26
N PHE A 20 -18.30 -13.03 9.29
CA PHE A 20 -16.87 -12.90 9.07
C PHE A 20 -16.51 -11.47 8.65
N THR A 21 -15.56 -10.89 9.37
CA THR A 21 -14.88 -9.65 8.97
C THR A 21 -13.39 -9.76 9.23
N GLY A 22 -12.59 -9.18 8.34
CA GLY A 22 -11.15 -9.11 8.51
C GLY A 22 -10.52 -8.01 7.67
N PHE A 23 -9.30 -7.63 8.03
CA PHE A 23 -8.54 -6.63 7.28
C PHE A 23 -7.09 -7.05 7.08
N VAL A 24 -6.53 -6.65 5.95
CA VAL A 24 -5.14 -6.91 5.61
C VAL A 24 -4.26 -5.83 6.24
N PHE A 25 -3.23 -6.24 6.99
CA PHE A 25 -2.34 -5.29 7.68
C PHE A 25 -0.88 -5.39 7.24
N LYS A 26 -0.52 -6.46 6.55
CA LYS A 26 0.82 -6.70 6.03
C LYS A 26 0.72 -7.49 4.74
N ILE A 27 1.55 -7.18 3.76
CA ILE A 27 1.78 -8.03 2.60
C ILE A 27 3.27 -8.37 2.59
N GLN A 28 3.58 -9.62 2.27
CA GLN A 28 4.96 -10.06 2.10
C GLN A 28 5.07 -10.76 0.75
N ALA A 29 6.00 -10.29 -0.09
CA ALA A 29 6.29 -10.93 -1.36
C ALA A 29 7.46 -11.91 -1.24
N ASN A 30 7.54 -12.79 -2.24
CA ASN A 30 8.66 -13.68 -2.47
C ASN A 30 9.01 -14.56 -1.26
N MET A 31 7.97 -15.01 -0.56
CA MET A 31 8.11 -15.90 0.58
C MET A 31 8.55 -17.33 0.18
N ASP A 32 8.31 -17.72 -1.07
CA ASP A 32 8.93 -18.89 -1.71
C ASP A 32 9.71 -18.43 -2.95
N PRO A 33 11.05 -18.58 -2.97
CA PRO A 33 11.88 -18.20 -4.11
C PRO A 33 11.50 -18.89 -5.43
N LYS A 34 10.87 -20.08 -5.39
CA LYS A 34 10.52 -20.86 -6.58
C LYS A 34 9.25 -20.37 -7.25
N HIS A 35 8.24 -20.02 -6.45
CA HIS A 35 6.92 -19.66 -6.95
C HIS A 35 6.66 -18.13 -6.97
N ARG A 36 7.54 -17.35 -6.31
CA ARG A 36 7.39 -15.90 -6.15
C ARG A 36 6.03 -15.53 -5.56
N ASP A 37 5.58 -16.33 -4.61
CA ASP A 37 4.28 -16.14 -3.98
C ASP A 37 4.27 -14.89 -3.11
N ARG A 38 3.16 -14.17 -3.17
CA ARG A 38 2.86 -13.05 -2.29
C ARG A 38 1.73 -13.46 -1.37
N VAL A 39 1.89 -13.18 -0.09
CA VAL A 39 0.88 -13.48 0.92
C VAL A 39 0.45 -12.19 1.60
N ALA A 40 -0.85 -11.93 1.60
CA ALA A 40 -1.49 -10.88 2.36
C ALA A 40 -1.91 -11.44 3.73
N PHE A 41 -1.36 -10.86 4.79
CA PHE A 41 -1.70 -11.21 6.17
C PHE A 41 -2.94 -10.42 6.58
N MET A 42 -4.02 -11.16 6.77
CA MET A 42 -5.31 -10.67 7.20
C MET A 42 -5.53 -11.03 8.67
N ARG A 43 -5.93 -10.04 9.47
CA ARG A 43 -6.41 -10.26 10.83
C ARG A 43 -7.91 -10.48 10.80
N VAL A 44 -8.38 -11.58 11.37
CA VAL A 44 -9.81 -11.81 11.58
C VAL A 44 -10.27 -10.96 12.76
N VAL A 45 -11.36 -10.21 12.57
CA VAL A 45 -11.93 -9.31 13.58
C VAL A 45 -13.20 -9.90 14.19
N SER A 46 -14.08 -10.46 13.37
CA SER A 46 -15.33 -11.10 13.83
C SER A 46 -15.69 -12.31 12.98
N GLY A 47 -16.62 -13.11 13.48
CA GLY A 47 -17.14 -14.30 12.81
C GLY A 47 -16.10 -15.41 12.65
N LYS A 48 -16.42 -16.35 11.76
CA LYS A 48 -15.61 -17.54 11.52
C LYS A 48 -15.21 -17.60 10.04
N TYR A 49 -13.93 -17.82 9.80
CA TYR A 49 -13.45 -18.21 8.48
C TYR A 49 -13.69 -19.71 8.29
N GLU A 50 -14.18 -20.09 7.13
CA GLU A 50 -14.27 -21.48 6.68
C GLU A 50 -13.69 -21.61 5.28
N LYS A 51 -12.95 -22.69 5.04
CA LYS A 51 -12.30 -22.93 3.77
C LYS A 51 -13.30 -22.96 2.61
N GLY A 52 -12.97 -22.24 1.55
CA GLY A 52 -13.82 -22.09 0.38
C GLY A 52 -14.96 -21.09 0.56
N MET A 53 -15.02 -20.37 1.68
CA MET A 53 -16.06 -19.35 1.86
C MET A 53 -15.89 -18.20 0.86
N LYS A 54 -17.02 -17.61 0.49
CA LYS A 54 -17.09 -16.45 -0.40
C LYS A 54 -17.08 -15.17 0.43
N LEU A 55 -16.07 -14.32 0.22
CA LEU A 55 -15.92 -13.03 0.88
C LEU A 55 -16.00 -11.88 -0.13
N ARG A 56 -16.52 -10.75 0.32
CA ARG A 56 -16.56 -9.49 -0.42
C ARG A 56 -15.28 -8.71 -0.12
N GLN A 57 -14.47 -8.44 -1.14
CA GLN A 57 -13.40 -7.44 -1.04
C GLN A 57 -14.02 -6.05 -1.20
N VAL A 58 -14.09 -5.29 -0.11
CA VAL A 58 -14.88 -4.05 -0.05
C VAL A 58 -14.37 -2.99 -1.02
N ARG A 59 -13.04 -2.79 -1.13
CA ARG A 59 -12.44 -1.77 -2.01
C ARG A 59 -12.77 -1.98 -3.48
N THR A 60 -12.72 -3.23 -3.96
CA THR A 60 -12.96 -3.56 -5.37
C THR A 60 -14.43 -3.83 -5.66
N GLY A 61 -15.25 -4.05 -4.63
CA GLY A 61 -16.63 -4.47 -4.78
C GLY A 61 -16.75 -5.80 -5.52
N LYS A 62 -15.77 -6.69 -5.37
CA LYS A 62 -15.78 -8.03 -5.97
C LYS A 62 -15.90 -9.09 -4.89
N ASP A 63 -16.60 -10.15 -5.23
CA ASP A 63 -16.62 -11.34 -4.38
C ASP A 63 -15.47 -12.26 -4.78
N VAL A 64 -14.77 -12.78 -3.77
CA VAL A 64 -13.61 -13.65 -3.90
C VAL A 64 -13.86 -14.91 -3.07
N VAL A 65 -13.65 -16.07 -3.68
CA VAL A 65 -13.68 -17.35 -2.95
C VAL A 65 -12.30 -17.59 -2.37
N ILE A 66 -12.23 -17.81 -1.05
CA ILE A 66 -10.98 -18.07 -0.35
C ILE A 66 -10.84 -19.58 -0.11
N SER A 67 -10.25 -20.29 -1.08
CA SER A 67 -10.04 -21.75 -1.00
C SER A 67 -8.77 -22.13 -0.23
N ASP A 68 -7.74 -21.29 -0.30
CA ASP A 68 -6.39 -21.63 0.14
C ASP A 68 -5.83 -20.54 1.05
N ALA A 69 -6.44 -20.38 2.23
CA ALA A 69 -5.84 -19.59 3.29
C ALA A 69 -4.77 -20.40 4.02
N LEU A 70 -3.69 -19.71 4.37
CA LEU A 70 -2.58 -20.23 5.15
C LEU A 70 -2.72 -19.76 6.61
N THR A 71 -2.31 -20.60 7.55
CA THR A 71 -1.98 -20.17 8.91
C THR A 71 -0.47 -20.29 9.14
N PHE A 72 0.05 -19.49 10.07
CA PHE A 72 1.46 -19.43 10.39
C PHE A 72 1.64 -19.84 11.84
N MET A 73 2.02 -21.10 12.06
CA MET A 73 2.35 -21.63 13.38
C MET A 73 3.81 -22.07 13.40
N ALA A 74 4.58 -21.56 14.36
CA ALA A 74 5.96 -21.98 14.63
C ALA A 74 6.93 -21.95 13.42
N GLY A 75 6.70 -21.06 12.44
CA GLY A 75 7.54 -20.94 11.24
C GLY A 75 7.09 -21.81 10.06
N ASP A 76 6.18 -22.75 10.30
CA ASP A 76 5.59 -23.59 9.26
C ASP A 76 4.29 -22.99 8.72
N ARG A 77 4.03 -23.28 7.44
CA ARG A 77 2.81 -22.90 6.73
C ARG A 77 1.93 -24.12 6.62
N SER A 78 0.69 -24.01 7.09
CA SER A 78 -0.32 -25.03 6.90
C SER A 78 -1.59 -24.41 6.34
N HIS A 79 -2.33 -25.20 5.57
CA HIS A 79 -3.67 -24.82 5.15
C HIS A 79 -4.58 -24.82 6.37
N VAL A 80 -5.39 -23.78 6.47
CA VAL A 80 -6.35 -23.63 7.55
C VAL A 80 -7.76 -23.94 7.05
N GLU A 81 -8.43 -24.85 7.74
CA GLU A 81 -9.82 -25.19 7.45
C GLU A 81 -10.77 -24.16 8.08
N GLU A 82 -10.45 -23.69 9.29
CA GLU A 82 -11.25 -22.71 10.04
C GLU A 82 -10.39 -21.75 10.86
N ALA A 83 -10.83 -20.50 11.01
CA ALA A 83 -10.16 -19.51 11.87
C ALA A 83 -11.15 -18.56 12.55
N TYR A 84 -10.73 -18.00 13.69
CA TYR A 84 -11.57 -17.25 14.62
C TYR A 84 -11.07 -15.81 14.81
N PRO A 85 -11.86 -14.93 15.45
CA PRO A 85 -11.45 -13.58 15.76
C PRO A 85 -10.12 -13.57 16.51
N GLY A 86 -9.18 -12.78 16.02
CA GLY A 86 -7.83 -12.74 16.55
C GLY A 86 -6.81 -13.63 15.83
N ASP A 87 -7.23 -14.51 14.93
CA ASP A 87 -6.30 -15.28 14.10
C ASP A 87 -5.75 -14.44 12.95
N ILE A 88 -4.60 -14.86 12.43
CA ILE A 88 -3.96 -14.26 11.27
C ILE A 88 -3.99 -15.27 10.12
N LEU A 89 -4.70 -14.91 9.07
CA LEU A 89 -4.81 -15.67 7.83
C LEU A 89 -3.85 -15.13 6.78
N GLY A 90 -3.17 -16.01 6.06
CA GLY A 90 -2.39 -15.70 4.88
C GLY A 90 -3.21 -15.95 3.62
N LEU A 91 -3.54 -14.90 2.89
CA LEU A 91 -4.24 -14.99 1.61
C LEU A 91 -3.24 -14.88 0.46
N HIS A 92 -3.30 -15.79 -0.50
CA HIS A 92 -2.52 -15.70 -1.73
C HIS A 92 -2.90 -14.42 -2.50
N ASN A 93 -1.89 -13.62 -2.85
CA ASN A 93 -2.09 -12.31 -3.48
C ASN A 93 -1.45 -12.25 -4.88
N HIS A 94 -2.29 -12.14 -5.91
CA HIS A 94 -1.82 -11.92 -7.28
C HIS A 94 -1.73 -10.43 -7.66
N GLY A 95 -1.73 -9.52 -6.68
CA GLY A 95 -1.67 -8.07 -6.85
C GLY A 95 -3.05 -7.39 -6.75
N THR A 96 -4.09 -8.16 -6.41
CA THR A 96 -5.44 -7.63 -6.21
C THR A 96 -5.69 -7.14 -4.80
N ILE A 97 -4.93 -7.65 -3.82
CA ILE A 97 -5.05 -7.32 -2.39
C ILE A 97 -4.00 -6.27 -2.03
N GLN A 98 -4.43 -5.24 -1.31
CA GLN A 98 -3.59 -4.16 -0.80
C GLN A 98 -3.62 -4.14 0.74
N ILE A 99 -2.62 -3.51 1.37
CA ILE A 99 -2.67 -3.24 2.81
C ILE A 99 -3.92 -2.39 3.09
N GLY A 100 -4.60 -2.61 4.20
CA GLY A 100 -5.87 -1.93 4.55
C GLY A 100 -7.13 -2.56 3.93
N ASP A 101 -7.00 -3.47 2.94
CA ASP A 101 -8.18 -4.10 2.34
C ASP A 101 -9.03 -4.82 3.38
N THR A 102 -10.32 -4.51 3.37
CA THR A 102 -11.33 -5.12 4.24
C THR A 102 -12.11 -6.20 3.47
N PHE A 103 -12.28 -7.35 4.12
CA PHE A 103 -13.06 -8.49 3.63
C PHE A 103 -14.23 -8.76 4.58
N THR A 104 -15.44 -8.89 4.02
CA THR A 104 -16.67 -9.13 4.78
C THR A 104 -17.55 -10.18 4.10
N GLN A 105 -18.67 -10.56 4.70
CA GLN A 105 -19.73 -11.36 4.04
C GLN A 105 -20.81 -10.49 3.35
N GLY A 106 -20.41 -9.34 2.79
CA GLY A 106 -21.27 -8.49 1.96
C GLY A 106 -21.53 -7.09 2.53
N GLU A 107 -21.23 -6.85 3.80
CA GLU A 107 -21.29 -5.51 4.40
C GLU A 107 -20.20 -4.61 3.82
N MET A 108 -20.59 -3.41 3.37
CA MET A 108 -19.69 -2.45 2.75
C MET A 108 -19.17 -1.47 3.81
N MET A 109 -18.10 -1.87 4.50
CA MET A 109 -17.42 -1.06 5.52
C MET A 109 -15.91 -1.24 5.42
N LYS A 110 -15.14 -0.24 5.84
CA LYS A 110 -13.68 -0.27 5.84
C LYS A 110 -13.13 -0.10 7.24
N PHE A 111 -12.26 -1.01 7.68
CA PHE A 111 -11.56 -0.84 8.94
C PHE A 111 -10.60 0.36 8.89
N THR A 112 -10.67 1.22 9.91
CA THR A 112 -9.82 2.41 10.01
C THR A 112 -8.52 2.11 10.78
N GLY A 113 -7.60 3.07 10.79
CA GLY A 113 -6.38 3.00 11.61
C GLY A 113 -5.19 2.25 10.99
N ILE A 114 -5.16 2.07 9.67
CA ILE A 114 -3.96 1.66 8.92
C ILE A 114 -3.52 2.84 8.05
N PRO A 115 -2.84 3.84 8.62
CA PRO A 115 -2.39 5.00 7.86
C PRO A 115 -1.14 4.69 7.05
N ASN A 116 -1.09 5.21 5.82
CA ASN A 116 0.18 5.50 5.17
C ASN A 116 0.68 6.86 5.65
N PHE A 117 1.92 6.90 6.12
CA PHE A 117 2.58 8.13 6.53
C PHE A 117 3.35 8.72 5.36
N ALA A 118 3.24 10.03 5.12
CA ALA A 118 4.11 10.68 4.15
C ALA A 118 5.59 10.48 4.56
N PRO A 119 6.46 10.02 3.64
CA PRO A 119 7.86 9.79 3.93
C PRO A 119 8.58 11.11 4.21
N GLU A 120 9.65 11.03 4.99
CA GLU A 120 10.50 12.18 5.34
C GLU A 120 11.78 12.21 4.50
N LEU A 121 12.18 11.07 3.96
CA LEU A 121 13.41 10.91 3.19
C LEU A 121 13.08 10.51 1.76
N PHE A 122 13.73 11.14 0.80
CA PHE A 122 13.52 10.90 -0.62
C PHE A 122 14.85 10.66 -1.33
N ARG A 123 14.87 9.66 -2.20
CA ARG A 123 16.00 9.38 -3.09
C ARG A 123 15.48 9.06 -4.48
N ARG A 124 16.20 9.49 -5.51
CA ARG A 124 15.96 9.00 -6.87
C ARG A 124 16.67 7.67 -7.03
N ILE A 125 15.99 6.68 -7.59
CA ILE A 125 16.58 5.36 -7.85
C ILE A 125 16.78 5.20 -9.35
N ARG A 126 17.99 4.76 -9.74
CA ARG A 126 18.35 4.53 -11.14
C ARG A 126 19.04 3.19 -11.31
N LEU A 127 18.88 2.62 -12.48
CA LEU A 127 19.56 1.40 -12.87
C LEU A 127 21.03 1.64 -13.19
N LYS A 128 21.88 0.67 -12.84
CA LYS A 128 23.20 0.57 -13.46
C LYS A 128 23.13 0.04 -14.89
N ASP A 129 22.20 -0.89 -15.14
CA ASP A 129 21.94 -1.50 -16.45
C ASP A 129 20.58 -1.01 -17.00
N PRO A 130 20.56 -0.15 -18.04
CA PRO A 130 19.32 0.39 -18.62
C PRO A 130 18.33 -0.65 -19.13
N LEU A 131 18.78 -1.88 -19.44
CA LEU A 131 17.92 -2.93 -20.02
C LEU A 131 16.89 -3.48 -19.02
N LYS A 132 17.03 -3.19 -17.72
CA LYS A 132 16.19 -3.74 -16.65
C LYS A 132 15.08 -2.81 -16.16
N GLN A 133 14.74 -1.74 -16.87
CA GLN A 133 13.77 -0.72 -16.43
C GLN A 133 12.41 -1.32 -16.00
N LYS A 134 11.88 -2.25 -16.80
CA LYS A 134 10.60 -2.93 -16.48
C LYS A 134 10.70 -3.78 -15.20
N GLN A 135 11.86 -4.40 -14.95
CA GLN A 135 12.08 -5.22 -13.76
C GLN A 135 12.25 -4.34 -12.51
N LEU A 136 12.97 -3.22 -12.62
CA LEU A 136 13.09 -2.24 -11.54
C LEU A 136 11.71 -1.72 -11.12
N LEU A 137 10.91 -1.26 -12.09
CA LEU A 137 9.58 -0.73 -11.81
C LEU A 137 8.70 -1.79 -11.14
N LYS A 138 8.69 -3.03 -11.67
CA LYS A 138 7.94 -4.14 -11.08
C LYS A 138 8.38 -4.40 -9.63
N GLY A 139 9.69 -4.49 -9.38
CA GLY A 139 10.21 -4.73 -8.03
C GLY A 139 9.88 -3.61 -7.06
N LEU A 140 10.04 -2.35 -7.48
CA LEU A 140 9.70 -1.19 -6.65
C LEU A 140 8.22 -1.12 -6.31
N VAL A 141 7.32 -1.35 -7.28
CA VAL A 141 5.88 -1.38 -7.02
C VAL A 141 5.53 -2.48 -6.02
N GLN A 142 6.08 -3.69 -6.19
CA GLN A 142 5.84 -4.80 -5.25
C GLN A 142 6.38 -4.50 -3.84
N LEU A 143 7.59 -3.94 -3.73
CA LEU A 143 8.14 -3.50 -2.45
C LEU A 143 7.31 -2.37 -1.82
N SER A 144 6.68 -1.52 -2.65
CA SER A 144 5.76 -0.48 -2.18
C SER A 144 4.44 -1.05 -1.67
N GLU A 145 3.89 -2.08 -2.33
CA GLU A 145 2.69 -2.81 -1.88
C GLU A 145 2.92 -3.51 -0.54
N GLU A 146 4.15 -3.95 -0.26
CA GLU A 146 4.55 -4.53 1.04
C GLU A 146 4.72 -3.48 2.15
N GLY A 147 4.69 -2.19 1.81
CA GLY A 147 4.96 -1.10 2.75
C GLY A 147 6.44 -0.94 3.11
N ALA A 148 7.37 -1.56 2.35
CA ALA A 148 8.80 -1.45 2.61
C ALA A 148 9.30 -0.02 2.36
N VAL A 149 8.78 0.63 1.33
CA VAL A 149 9.01 2.04 0.95
C VAL A 149 7.79 2.56 0.21
N GLN A 150 7.70 3.87 -0.01
CA GLN A 150 6.78 4.44 -0.99
C GLN A 150 7.50 4.73 -2.29
N VAL A 151 6.81 4.55 -3.41
CA VAL A 151 7.35 4.82 -4.75
C VAL A 151 6.51 5.91 -5.38
N PHE A 152 7.16 6.93 -5.93
CA PHE A 152 6.53 8.02 -6.67
C PHE A 152 7.09 8.07 -8.08
N ARG A 153 6.19 8.11 -9.06
CA ARG A 153 6.45 8.20 -10.49
C ARG A 153 6.03 9.59 -10.97
N PRO A 154 6.94 10.56 -11.10
CA PRO A 154 6.62 11.87 -11.64
C PRO A 154 5.92 11.74 -12.99
N ILE A 155 4.96 12.61 -13.26
CA ILE A 155 4.19 12.57 -14.52
C ILE A 155 5.03 13.15 -15.66
N SER A 156 5.85 14.15 -15.37
CA SER A 156 6.64 14.89 -16.37
C SER A 156 7.89 14.15 -16.87
N ASN A 157 8.31 13.05 -16.22
CA ASN A 157 9.53 12.33 -16.60
C ASN A 157 9.46 10.84 -16.20
N ASN A 158 10.52 10.08 -16.52
CA ASN A 158 10.61 8.65 -16.22
C ASN A 158 11.46 8.33 -14.98
N ASP A 159 11.76 9.34 -14.15
CA ASP A 159 12.49 9.11 -12.90
C ASP A 159 11.62 8.32 -11.93
N LEU A 160 12.27 7.57 -11.05
CA LEU A 160 11.61 6.88 -9.95
C LEU A 160 12.13 7.47 -8.64
N ILE A 161 11.21 7.95 -7.81
CA ILE A 161 11.52 8.53 -6.51
C ILE A 161 11.04 7.54 -5.46
N VAL A 162 11.93 7.17 -4.54
CA VAL A 162 11.63 6.30 -3.41
C VAL A 162 11.56 7.17 -2.16
N GLY A 163 10.45 7.07 -1.44
CA GLY A 163 10.23 7.71 -0.15
C GLY A 163 10.32 6.70 0.99
N ALA A 164 11.01 7.07 2.05
CA ALA A 164 11.16 6.26 3.26
C ALA A 164 10.93 7.10 4.51
N VAL A 165 10.52 6.44 5.59
CA VAL A 165 10.47 7.02 6.94
C VAL A 165 11.86 6.93 7.60
N GLY A 166 12.60 5.85 7.34
CA GLY A 166 13.95 5.63 7.88
C GLY A 166 14.97 5.27 6.81
N VAL A 167 16.23 5.68 7.02
CA VAL A 167 17.33 5.50 6.05
C VAL A 167 17.57 4.03 5.71
N LEU A 168 17.45 3.12 6.70
CA LEU A 168 17.67 1.68 6.52
C LEU A 168 16.74 1.05 5.47
N GLN A 169 15.57 1.64 5.21
CA GLN A 169 14.64 1.12 4.21
C GLN A 169 15.25 1.20 2.79
N PHE A 170 16.09 2.19 2.51
CA PHE A 170 16.77 2.30 1.22
C PHE A 170 17.73 1.12 0.98
N ASP A 171 18.49 0.74 2.00
CA ASP A 171 19.44 -0.38 1.93
C ASP A 171 18.71 -1.71 1.73
N VAL A 172 17.61 -1.90 2.46
CA VAL A 172 16.74 -3.08 2.31
C VAL A 172 16.19 -3.18 0.88
N VAL A 173 15.72 -2.07 0.30
CA VAL A 173 15.19 -2.07 -1.07
C VAL A 173 16.26 -2.45 -2.09
N VAL A 174 17.48 -1.92 -2.00
CA VAL A 174 18.56 -2.27 -2.95
C VAL A 174 18.96 -3.73 -2.80
N ALA A 175 19.06 -4.23 -1.57
CA ALA A 175 19.35 -5.64 -1.31
C ALA A 175 18.27 -6.56 -1.90
N ARG A 176 16.99 -6.24 -1.70
CA ARG A 176 15.85 -7.01 -2.23
C ARG A 176 15.72 -6.91 -3.75
N LEU A 177 15.93 -5.73 -4.34
CA LEU A 177 15.98 -5.58 -5.80
C LEU A 177 17.05 -6.48 -6.42
N LYS A 178 18.21 -6.59 -5.77
CA LYS A 178 19.29 -7.47 -6.23
C LYS A 178 18.93 -8.94 -6.07
N SER A 179 18.46 -9.38 -4.90
CA SER A 179 18.21 -10.80 -4.61
C SER A 179 16.95 -11.35 -5.27
N GLU A 180 15.87 -10.58 -5.32
CA GLU A 180 14.54 -11.06 -5.76
C GLU A 180 14.29 -10.76 -7.25
N TYR A 181 14.86 -9.65 -7.74
CA TYR A 181 14.60 -9.15 -9.10
C TYR A 181 15.84 -9.15 -9.99
N ASN A 182 17.02 -9.52 -9.48
CA ASN A 182 18.29 -9.43 -10.20
C ASN A 182 18.53 -8.02 -10.79
N VAL A 183 18.13 -6.99 -10.05
CA VAL A 183 18.24 -5.59 -10.42
C VAL A 183 19.28 -4.90 -9.56
N GLU A 184 20.32 -4.36 -10.20
CA GLU A 184 21.27 -3.46 -9.52
C GLU A 184 20.87 -2.02 -9.74
N ALA A 185 20.51 -1.36 -8.64
CA ALA A 185 20.11 0.04 -8.63
C ALA A 185 21.03 0.86 -7.72
N ILE A 186 21.13 2.15 -8.01
CA ILE A 186 21.86 3.15 -7.21
C ILE A 186 20.91 4.28 -6.84
N TYR A 187 21.18 4.91 -5.71
CA TYR A 187 20.45 6.09 -5.27
C TYR A 187 21.20 7.37 -5.61
N GLU A 188 20.45 8.38 -6.02
CA GLU A 188 20.91 9.74 -6.20
C GLU A 188 20.11 10.67 -5.28
N SER A 189 20.74 11.78 -4.88
CA SER A 189 20.02 12.86 -4.21
C SER A 189 18.95 13.45 -5.14
N VAL A 190 17.81 13.81 -4.55
CA VAL A 190 16.70 14.43 -5.26
C VAL A 190 16.23 15.65 -4.48
N ASN A 191 15.84 16.70 -5.19
CA ASN A 191 15.34 17.93 -4.57
C ASN A 191 13.86 17.76 -4.20
N VAL A 192 13.60 16.99 -3.13
CA VAL A 192 12.27 16.75 -2.58
C VAL A 192 12.35 16.89 -1.07
N ALA A 193 11.58 17.83 -0.53
CA ALA A 193 11.43 18.02 0.90
C ALA A 193 10.27 17.21 1.47
N THR A 194 9.15 17.11 0.75
CA THR A 194 7.98 16.38 1.24
C THR A 194 7.01 15.99 0.13
N ALA A 195 6.14 15.03 0.41
CA ALA A 195 5.07 14.58 -0.48
C ALA A 195 3.70 14.74 0.18
N ARG A 196 2.69 15.13 -0.59
CA ARG A 196 1.29 15.25 -0.13
C ARG A 196 0.35 14.62 -1.14
N TRP A 197 -0.55 13.75 -0.69
CA TRP A 197 -1.65 13.31 -1.53
C TRP A 197 -2.58 14.49 -1.80
N VAL A 198 -3.00 14.63 -3.05
CA VAL A 198 -3.82 15.75 -3.50
C VAL A 198 -5.16 15.28 -4.01
N GLU A 199 -6.21 15.96 -3.56
CA GLU A 199 -7.58 15.72 -3.96
C GLU A 199 -8.36 17.04 -3.95
N SER A 200 -9.45 17.09 -4.71
CA SER A 200 -10.32 18.26 -4.80
C SER A 200 -11.73 17.81 -5.13
N THR A 201 -12.73 18.51 -4.60
CA THR A 201 -14.14 18.31 -4.95
C THR A 201 -14.53 19.07 -6.22
N ASP A 202 -13.79 20.12 -6.59
CA ASP A 202 -13.98 20.88 -7.82
C ASP A 202 -13.08 20.32 -8.93
N ALA A 203 -13.69 19.64 -9.90
CA ALA A 203 -12.98 19.02 -11.02
C ALA A 203 -12.28 20.04 -11.94
N LYS A 204 -12.88 21.21 -12.19
CA LYS A 204 -12.31 22.20 -13.12
C LYS A 204 -11.05 22.84 -12.53
N LYS A 205 -11.13 23.23 -11.26
CA LYS A 205 -9.97 23.78 -10.54
C LYS A 205 -8.88 22.74 -10.35
N PHE A 206 -9.25 21.47 -10.16
CA PHE A 206 -8.28 20.39 -10.02
C PHE A 206 -7.52 20.13 -11.32
N GLU A 207 -8.18 20.15 -12.47
CA GLU A 207 -7.49 20.04 -13.76
C GLU A 207 -6.57 21.24 -14.03
N GLU A 208 -6.97 22.45 -13.64
CA GLU A 208 -6.08 23.61 -13.71
C GLU A 208 -4.84 23.42 -12.82
N PHE A 209 -5.03 22.97 -11.58
CA PHE A 209 -3.94 22.65 -10.66
C PHE A 209 -3.00 21.60 -11.25
N LYS A 210 -3.55 20.51 -11.81
CA LYS A 210 -2.76 19.44 -12.45
C LYS A 210 -1.88 19.97 -13.56
N ARG A 211 -2.47 20.76 -14.47
CA ARG A 211 -1.75 21.34 -15.61
C ARG A 211 -0.67 22.33 -15.18
N LYS A 212 -0.96 23.20 -14.21
CA LYS A 212 -0.01 24.25 -13.77
C LYS A 212 1.12 23.72 -12.88
N ASN A 213 0.95 22.56 -12.26
CA ASN A 213 1.93 21.97 -11.35
C ASN A 213 2.42 20.59 -11.81
N GLU A 214 2.28 20.27 -13.10
CA GLU A 214 2.57 18.95 -13.67
C GLU A 214 3.98 18.45 -13.31
N THR A 215 4.97 19.34 -13.29
CA THR A 215 6.36 19.01 -12.95
C THR A 215 6.58 18.59 -11.50
N GLN A 216 5.64 18.91 -10.60
CA GLN A 216 5.65 18.55 -9.18
C GLN A 216 4.66 17.44 -8.88
N LEU A 217 3.99 16.87 -9.89
CA LEU A 217 3.02 15.80 -9.68
C LEU A 217 3.61 14.44 -10.01
N ALA A 218 3.27 13.47 -9.17
CA ALA A 218 3.65 12.09 -9.31
C ALA A 218 2.48 11.17 -8.97
N LEU A 219 2.51 9.95 -9.51
CA LEU A 219 1.65 8.86 -9.09
C LEU A 219 2.40 7.98 -8.08
N ASP A 220 1.79 7.68 -6.95
CA ASP A 220 2.38 6.75 -5.99
C ASP A 220 2.27 5.27 -6.47
N GLY A 221 2.69 4.32 -5.64
CA GLY A 221 2.59 2.89 -5.91
C GLY A 221 1.15 2.37 -6.05
N GLY A 222 0.16 3.09 -5.54
CA GLY A 222 -1.27 2.79 -5.64
C GLY A 222 -2.00 3.66 -6.66
N ASP A 223 -1.28 4.25 -7.63
CA ASP A 223 -1.80 5.16 -8.66
C ASP A 223 -2.48 6.43 -8.12
N ASN A 224 -2.13 6.85 -6.91
CA ASN A 224 -2.69 8.06 -6.31
C ASN A 224 -1.88 9.29 -6.65
N LEU A 225 -2.58 10.36 -7.01
CA LEU A 225 -1.95 11.63 -7.34
C LEU A 225 -1.32 12.27 -6.09
N THR A 226 -0.05 12.60 -6.21
CA THR A 226 0.78 13.10 -5.12
C THR A 226 1.57 14.32 -5.60
N TYR A 227 1.52 15.39 -4.82
CA TYR A 227 2.36 16.56 -5.01
C TYR A 227 3.70 16.37 -4.29
N ILE A 228 4.78 16.46 -5.06
CA ILE A 228 6.17 16.31 -4.63
C ILE A 228 6.78 17.71 -4.50
N ALA A 229 6.82 18.22 -3.28
CA ALA A 229 7.30 19.57 -3.00
C ALA A 229 8.83 19.58 -2.87
N PRO A 230 9.56 20.42 -3.64
CA PRO A 230 10.99 20.58 -3.48
C PRO A 230 11.36 21.25 -2.15
N THR A 231 10.52 22.16 -1.64
CA THR A 231 10.72 22.86 -0.37
C THR A 231 9.39 23.07 0.36
N MET A 232 9.45 23.31 1.68
CA MET A 232 8.27 23.67 2.47
C MET A 232 7.65 25.00 2.04
N VAL A 233 8.48 25.97 1.62
CA VAL A 233 7.99 27.26 1.08
C VAL A 233 7.20 27.05 -0.20
N ASN A 234 7.70 26.20 -1.11
CA ASN A 234 6.96 25.86 -2.32
C ASN A 234 5.61 25.21 -2.00
N LEU A 235 5.57 24.27 -1.05
CA LEU A 235 4.31 23.65 -0.62
C LEU A 235 3.32 24.71 -0.13
N ASN A 236 3.73 25.59 0.80
CA ASN A 236 2.85 26.60 1.38
C ASN A 236 2.28 27.56 0.32
N LEU A 237 3.13 28.07 -0.58
CA LEU A 237 2.70 28.96 -1.66
C LEU A 237 1.73 28.26 -2.63
N THR A 238 1.94 26.98 -2.91
CA THR A 238 1.02 26.20 -3.74
C THR A 238 -0.31 25.97 -3.03
N GLN A 239 -0.32 25.70 -1.73
CA GLN A 239 -1.55 25.56 -0.94
C GLN A 239 -2.35 26.87 -0.90
N GLU A 240 -1.69 28.02 -0.73
CA GLU A 240 -2.33 29.34 -0.77
C GLU A 240 -2.92 29.66 -2.14
N ARG A 241 -2.24 29.25 -3.23
CA ARG A 241 -2.69 29.48 -4.60
C ARG A 241 -3.88 28.60 -4.99
N TYR A 242 -3.99 27.41 -4.41
CA TYR A 242 -5.02 26.42 -4.72
C TYR A 242 -5.75 25.96 -3.45
N PRO A 243 -6.52 26.86 -2.79
CA PRO A 243 -7.19 26.55 -1.52
C PRO A 243 -8.27 25.47 -1.65
N ASP A 244 -8.79 25.25 -2.85
CA ASP A 244 -9.78 24.20 -3.15
C ASP A 244 -9.16 22.79 -3.25
N VAL A 245 -7.83 22.69 -3.31
CA VAL A 245 -7.10 21.42 -3.35
C VAL A 245 -6.64 21.06 -1.94
N GLN A 246 -7.04 19.88 -1.47
CA GLN A 246 -6.60 19.36 -0.18
C GLN A 246 -5.24 18.67 -0.34
N PHE A 247 -4.31 18.97 0.57
CA PHE A 247 -2.97 18.37 0.61
C PHE A 247 -2.84 17.54 1.89
N ARG A 248 -2.95 16.22 1.77
CA ARG A 248 -2.98 15.30 2.92
C ARG A 248 -1.59 14.75 3.25
N LYS A 249 -1.23 14.74 4.53
CA LYS A 249 0.00 14.13 5.09
C LYS A 249 -0.12 12.61 5.30
N THR A 250 -1.34 12.16 5.50
CA THR A 250 -1.68 10.75 5.68
C THR A 250 -2.79 10.41 4.73
N ARG A 251 -2.82 9.16 4.30
CA ARG A 251 -3.93 8.60 3.56
C ARG A 251 -4.30 7.28 4.18
N GLU A 252 -5.59 7.10 4.45
CA GLU A 252 -6.14 5.79 4.79
C GLU A 252 -6.15 4.95 3.51
N HIS A 253 -5.70 3.69 3.63
CA HIS A 253 -5.74 2.75 2.50
C HIS A 253 -7.18 2.39 2.09
#